data_AF-A0A7Y5FBX6-F1
#
_entry.id   AF-A0A7Y5FBX6-F1
#
_cell.length_a   1.000
_cell.length_b   1.000
_cell.length_c   1.000
_cell.angle_alpha   90.00
_cell.angle_beta   90.00
_cell.angle_gamma   90.00
#
_symmetry.space_group_name_H-M   'P 1'
#
loop_
_entity.id
_entity.type
_entity.pdbx_description
1 polymer ?
#
loop_
_entity_poly.entity_id
_entity_poly.type
_entity_poly.pdbx_seq_one_letter_code
_entity_poly.pdbx_strand_id
1 'polypeptide(L)'
;MTVGVVQKEIRVGMPSTDVLAALGSPNMVRKGGDTPGETWVYDKIATEASYKNSNSNVGGSVSGAGVPGDVLLLGNVGANRSGSKGSSATTQKTLTVIIRFDANDKVESFSYHTSTF
;
A
#
# COMPACT_ATOMS: atom_id res chain seq x y z
N MET A 1 1.92 -2.97 10.57
CA MET A 1 1.81 -4.43 10.44
C MET A 1 1.97 -4.87 8.98
N THR A 2 2.72 -5.95 8.75
CA THR A 2 2.82 -6.70 7.49
C THR A 2 2.65 -8.19 7.83
N VAL A 3 2.42 -9.05 6.82
CA VAL A 3 2.33 -10.51 7.04
C VAL A 3 3.60 -11.06 7.72
N GLY A 4 4.78 -10.56 7.34
CA GLY A 4 6.05 -11.02 7.91
C GLY A 4 6.21 -10.71 9.40
N VAL A 5 5.66 -9.59 9.89
CA VAL A 5 5.66 -9.28 11.33
C VAL A 5 4.77 -10.26 12.07
N VAL A 6 3.59 -10.57 11.54
CA VAL A 6 2.67 -11.54 12.17
C VAL A 6 3.29 -12.93 12.21
N GLN A 7 3.90 -13.38 11.11
CA GLN A 7 4.56 -14.69 11.04
C GLN A 7 5.77 -14.81 11.97
N LYS A 8 6.48 -13.69 12.21
CA LYS A 8 7.65 -13.67 13.08
C LYS A 8 7.27 -13.63 14.56
N GLU A 9 6.30 -12.78 14.91
CA GLU A 9 5.99 -12.46 16.30
C GLU A 9 4.92 -13.39 16.90
N ILE A 10 3.99 -13.94 16.11
CA ILE A 10 2.88 -14.74 16.63
C ILE A 10 3.14 -16.24 16.54
N ARG A 11 2.86 -16.93 17.65
CA ARG A 11 3.00 -18.39 17.78
C ARG A 11 1.80 -18.98 18.51
N VAL A 12 1.45 -20.21 18.16
CA VAL A 12 0.44 -21.00 18.91
C VAL A 12 0.91 -21.17 20.35
N GLY A 13 0.00 -20.95 21.30
CA GLY A 13 0.24 -21.01 22.76
C GLY A 13 0.68 -19.70 23.40
N MET A 14 0.95 -18.64 22.61
CA MET A 14 1.29 -17.31 23.11
C MET A 14 0.11 -16.69 23.87
N PRO A 15 0.28 -16.07 25.04
CA PRO A 15 -0.80 -15.40 25.73
C PRO A 15 -1.26 -14.14 24.98
N SER A 16 -2.53 -13.79 25.07
CA SER A 16 -3.13 -12.64 24.40
C SER A 16 -2.47 -11.30 24.77
N THR A 17 -1.91 -11.20 25.98
CA THR A 17 -1.11 -10.04 26.42
C THR A 17 0.14 -9.83 25.59
N ASP A 18 0.84 -10.91 25.23
CA ASP A 18 2.05 -10.84 24.42
C ASP A 18 1.70 -10.50 22.97
N VAL A 19 0.54 -10.99 22.48
CA VAL A 19 0.00 -10.59 21.18
C VAL A 19 -0.32 -9.10 21.14
N LEU A 20 -0.94 -8.54 22.18
CA LEU A 20 -1.18 -7.10 22.31
C LEU A 20 0.13 -6.31 22.33
N ALA A 21 1.14 -6.79 23.04
CA ALA A 21 2.43 -6.13 23.10
C ALA A 21 3.13 -6.13 21.73
N ALA A 22 2.98 -7.20 20.95
CA ALA A 22 3.61 -7.34 19.64
C ALA A 22 2.87 -6.61 18.50
N LEU A 23 1.53 -6.70 18.47
CA LEU A 23 0.70 -6.20 17.36
C LEU A 23 -0.06 -4.91 17.70
N GLY A 24 -0.20 -4.56 18.98
CA GLY A 24 -1.05 -3.47 19.44
C GLY A 24 -2.52 -3.89 19.59
N SER A 25 -3.40 -2.90 19.69
CA SER A 25 -4.84 -3.14 19.86
C SER A 25 -5.47 -3.66 18.55
N PRO A 26 -6.33 -4.70 18.62
CA PRO A 26 -7.07 -5.18 17.46
C PRO A 26 -8.15 -4.18 17.05
N ASN A 27 -8.58 -4.28 15.78
CA ASN A 27 -9.69 -3.50 15.26
C ASN A 27 -11.04 -4.05 15.74
N MET A 28 -11.12 -5.37 15.96
CA MET A 28 -12.34 -6.03 16.41
C MET A 28 -12.02 -7.20 17.33
N VAL A 29 -12.80 -7.34 18.40
CA VAL A 29 -12.77 -8.48 19.32
C VAL A 29 -14.15 -9.15 19.30
N ARG A 30 -14.16 -10.46 19.08
CA ARG A 30 -15.38 -11.28 19.11
C ARG A 30 -15.20 -12.41 20.11
N LYS A 31 -16.08 -12.50 21.10
CA LYS A 31 -16.11 -13.67 21.99
C LYS A 31 -16.56 -14.89 21.21
N GLY A 32 -15.93 -16.03 21.47
CA GLY A 32 -16.39 -17.33 21.00
C GLY A 32 -17.81 -17.55 21.50
N GLY A 33 -18.73 -17.90 20.60
CA GLY A 33 -20.12 -18.16 20.95
C GLY A 33 -20.21 -19.45 21.74
N ASP A 34 -20.40 -20.57 21.02
CA ASP A 34 -20.57 -21.88 21.65
C ASP A 34 -19.25 -22.50 22.15
N THR A 35 -18.09 -22.02 21.67
CA THR A 35 -16.77 -22.46 22.14
C THR A 35 -16.12 -21.40 23.03
N PRO A 36 -15.59 -21.78 24.21
CA PRO A 36 -14.88 -20.84 25.07
C PRO A 36 -13.61 -20.34 24.37
N GLY A 37 -13.42 -19.02 24.37
CA GLY A 37 -12.30 -18.35 23.71
C GLY A 37 -12.72 -17.01 23.09
N GLU A 38 -11.79 -16.36 22.42
CA GLU A 38 -12.05 -15.10 21.71
C GLU A 38 -11.30 -15.03 20.38
N THR A 39 -11.76 -14.16 19.49
CA THR A 39 -11.16 -13.95 18.17
C THR A 39 -10.90 -12.48 17.99
N TRP A 40 -9.65 -12.15 17.68
CA TRP A 40 -9.22 -10.79 17.41
C TRP A 40 -8.92 -10.64 15.93
N VAL A 41 -9.36 -9.52 15.36
CA VAL A 41 -9.16 -9.19 13.96
C VAL A 41 -8.37 -7.90 13.86
N TYR A 42 -7.31 -7.95 13.05
CA TYR A 42 -6.51 -6.79 12.68
C TYR A 42 -6.65 -6.56 11.18
N ASP A 43 -6.95 -5.33 10.80
CA ASP A 43 -7.05 -4.93 9.39
C ASP A 43 -6.02 -3.84 9.06
N LYS A 44 -5.56 -3.85 7.81
CA LYS A 44 -4.72 -2.79 7.28
C LYS A 44 -4.98 -2.59 5.80
N ILE A 45 -5.17 -1.34 5.41
CA ILE A 45 -5.30 -0.91 4.02
C ILE A 45 -4.11 0.01 3.70
N ALA A 46 -3.43 -0.25 2.59
CA ALA A 46 -2.34 0.58 2.08
C ALA A 46 -2.65 1.00 0.65
N THR A 47 -2.56 2.29 0.37
CA THR A 47 -2.79 2.87 -0.96
C THR A 47 -1.46 3.36 -1.53
N GLU A 48 -1.05 2.81 -2.66
CA GLU A 48 0.14 3.18 -3.42
C GLU A 48 -0.29 3.96 -4.66
N ALA A 49 -0.03 5.27 -4.69
CA ALA A 49 -0.26 6.10 -5.88
C ALA A 49 1.03 6.12 -6.72
N SER A 50 1.01 5.50 -7.89
CA SER A 50 2.13 5.58 -8.85
C SER A 50 1.86 6.71 -9.85
N TYR A 51 2.58 7.82 -9.67
CA TYR A 51 2.65 8.90 -10.66
C TYR A 51 3.79 8.60 -11.63
N LYS A 52 3.46 8.06 -12.81
CA LYS A 52 4.41 8.02 -13.92
C LYS A 52 4.49 9.41 -14.53
N ASN A 53 5.33 10.27 -13.96
CA ASN A 53 5.84 11.41 -14.70
C ASN A 53 6.78 10.86 -15.78
N SER A 54 6.25 10.65 -16.99
CA SER A 54 7.08 10.69 -18.17
C SER A 54 7.62 12.12 -18.24
N ASN A 55 8.77 12.34 -17.61
CA ASN A 55 9.52 13.58 -17.75
C ASN A 55 9.96 13.62 -19.21
N SER A 56 9.09 14.22 -20.02
CA SER A 56 9.41 14.68 -21.35
C SER A 56 10.59 15.62 -21.17
N ASN A 57 11.78 15.19 -21.60
CA ASN A 57 12.93 16.06 -21.77
C ASN A 57 12.63 17.03 -22.94
N VAL A 58 11.66 17.92 -22.74
CA VAL A 58 11.52 19.19 -23.45
C VAL A 58 12.36 20.16 -22.64
N GLY A 59 13.64 20.24 -23.00
CA GLY A 59 14.61 21.03 -22.22
C GLY A 59 16.00 21.07 -22.82
N GLY A 60 16.12 21.01 -24.15
CA GLY A 60 17.36 21.32 -24.85
C GLY A 60 17.36 22.78 -25.28
N SER A 61 17.48 23.71 -24.34
CA SER A 61 17.99 25.05 -24.68
C SER A 61 19.48 24.89 -25.00
N VAL A 62 19.81 24.73 -26.28
CA VAL A 62 21.18 24.99 -26.75
C VAL A 62 21.29 26.49 -26.98
N SER A 63 21.54 27.19 -25.89
CA SER A 63 22.28 28.44 -25.95
C SER A 63 23.72 28.11 -26.37
N GLY A 64 24.13 28.60 -27.55
CA GLY A 64 25.53 28.72 -27.92
C GLY A 64 26.05 27.70 -28.95
N ALA A 65 25.75 27.92 -30.22
CA ALA A 65 26.68 27.73 -31.33
C ALA A 65 26.11 28.45 -32.57
N GLY A 66 26.90 29.35 -33.16
CA GLY A 66 26.46 30.22 -34.24
C GLY A 66 25.98 29.47 -35.49
N VAL A 67 24.78 29.83 -35.93
CA VAL A 67 24.32 29.68 -37.32
C VAL A 67 23.59 30.99 -37.70
N PRO A 68 24.11 31.79 -38.64
CA PRO A 68 23.35 32.89 -39.22
C PRO A 68 22.36 32.29 -40.23
N GLY A 69 21.25 31.75 -39.73
CA GLY A 69 20.22 31.19 -40.60
C GLY A 69 19.44 30.05 -39.96
N ASP A 70 18.60 30.36 -38.97
CA ASP A 70 17.26 29.80 -39.02
C ASP A 70 16.27 30.80 -38.46
N VAL A 71 15.27 31.08 -39.28
CA VAL A 71 14.34 32.18 -39.14
C VAL A 71 13.30 31.80 -38.08
N LEU A 72 13.20 32.60 -37.02
CA LEU A 72 12.00 32.64 -36.18
C LEU A 72 10.88 33.28 -37.00
N LEU A 73 10.26 32.46 -37.87
CA LEU A 73 9.15 32.86 -38.72
C LEU A 73 7.85 32.81 -37.91
N LEU A 74 7.39 34.00 -37.58
CA LEU A 74 6.04 34.32 -37.18
C LEU A 74 5.04 33.82 -38.25
N GLY A 75 4.27 32.76 -37.96
CA GLY A 75 3.12 32.41 -38.81
C GLY A 75 2.65 30.94 -38.73
N ASN A 76 1.50 30.73 -38.08
CA ASN A 76 0.54 29.64 -38.36
C ASN A 76 1.07 28.21 -38.56
N VAL A 77 1.33 27.48 -37.47
CA VAL A 77 1.03 26.04 -37.40
C VAL A 77 0.49 25.74 -36.01
N GLY A 78 -0.74 25.22 -35.96
CA GLY A 78 -1.56 25.06 -34.76
C GLY A 78 -0.82 24.44 -33.58
N ALA A 79 -0.58 25.26 -32.56
CA ALA A 79 -0.05 24.84 -31.27
C ALA A 79 -1.15 24.19 -30.42
N ASN A 80 -1.64 23.03 -30.83
CA ASN A 80 -2.39 22.14 -29.93
C ASN A 80 -1.43 21.07 -29.43
N ARG A 81 -0.63 21.47 -28.45
CA ARG A 81 0.33 20.63 -27.73
C ARG A 81 -0.43 19.44 -27.15
N SER A 82 -0.04 18.27 -27.65
CA SER A 82 -0.43 16.93 -27.20
C SER A 82 -0.69 16.86 -25.69
N GLY A 83 -1.93 16.55 -25.32
CA GLY A 83 -2.32 16.29 -23.94
C GLY A 83 -1.45 15.20 -23.32
N SER A 84 -0.72 15.58 -22.28
CA SER A 84 -0.07 14.66 -21.35
C SER A 84 -1.13 13.72 -20.75
N LYS A 85 -1.26 12.51 -21.30
CA LYS A 85 -2.01 11.43 -20.68
C LYS A 85 -1.14 10.81 -19.59
N GLY A 86 -1.05 11.50 -18.45
CA GLY A 86 -0.47 10.92 -17.24
C GLY A 86 -1.35 9.75 -16.78
N SER A 87 -0.89 8.52 -16.96
CA SER A 87 -1.54 7.35 -16.36
C SER A 87 -1.20 7.35 -14.87
N SER A 88 -2.13 7.84 -14.06
CA SER A 88 -2.12 7.63 -12.61
C SER A 88 -2.62 6.22 -12.36
N ALA A 89 -1.76 5.33 -11.86
CA ALA A 89 -2.18 4.01 -11.41
C ALA A 89 -2.14 4.00 -9.87
N THR A 90 -3.31 3.85 -9.26
CA THR A 90 -3.46 3.68 -7.82
C THR A 90 -3.63 2.20 -7.53
N THR A 91 -2.73 1.64 -6.73
CA THR A 91 -2.81 0.25 -6.25
C THR A 91 -3.20 0.26 -4.79
N GLN A 92 -4.17 -0.55 -4.40
CA GLN A 92 -4.56 -0.71 -3.01
C GLN A 92 -4.26 -2.13 -2.54
N LYS A 93 -3.68 -2.26 -1.36
CA LYS A 93 -3.33 -3.52 -0.71
C LYS A 93 -4.09 -3.63 0.59
N THR A 94 -4.76 -4.75 0.81
CA THR A 94 -5.44 -5.06 2.07
C THR A 94 -4.77 -6.25 2.75
N LEU A 95 -4.68 -6.20 4.07
CA LEU A 95 -4.22 -7.27 4.93
C LEU A 95 -5.20 -7.43 6.08
N THR A 96 -5.78 -8.62 6.21
CA THR A 96 -6.60 -9.02 7.35
C THR A 96 -5.88 -10.14 8.08
N VAL A 97 -5.78 -10.04 9.40
CA VAL A 97 -5.19 -11.06 10.28
C VAL A 97 -6.24 -11.44 11.31
N ILE A 98 -6.49 -12.73 11.47
CA ILE A 98 -7.47 -13.28 12.40
C ILE A 98 -6.71 -14.17 13.38
N ILE A 99 -6.79 -13.86 14.66
CA ILE A 99 -6.15 -14.64 15.73
C ILE A 99 -7.25 -15.19 16.63
N ARG A 100 -7.27 -16.50 16.81
CA ARG A 100 -8.17 -17.20 17.73
C ARG A 100 -7.43 -17.54 19.01
N PHE A 101 -8.10 -17.32 20.12
CA PHE A 101 -7.64 -17.65 21.47
C PHE A 101 -8.53 -18.74 22.06
N ASP A 102 -7.91 -19.60 22.87
CA ASP A 102 -8.60 -20.62 23.65
C ASP A 102 -9.21 -20.03 24.93
N ALA A 103 -9.80 -20.89 25.75
CA ALA A 103 -10.39 -20.52 27.04
C ALA A 103 -9.39 -19.99 28.08
N ASN A 104 -8.08 -20.15 27.85
CA ASN A 104 -7.00 -19.72 28.74
C ASN A 104 -6.30 -18.45 28.21
N ASP A 105 -6.93 -17.74 27.28
CA ASP A 105 -6.40 -16.57 26.60
C ASP A 105 -5.06 -16.83 25.87
N LYS A 106 -4.86 -18.05 25.37
CA LYS A 106 -3.69 -18.43 24.57
C LYS A 106 -4.05 -18.59 23.11
N VAL A 107 -3.14 -18.22 22.21
CA VAL A 107 -3.31 -18.36 20.77
C VAL A 107 -3.54 -19.83 20.44
N GLU A 108 -4.75 -20.15 19.99
CA GLU A 108 -5.14 -21.47 19.49
C GLU A 108 -4.72 -21.61 18.03
N SER A 109 -5.02 -20.58 17.22
CA SER A 109 -4.67 -20.54 15.79
C SER A 109 -4.67 -19.11 15.26
N PHE A 110 -4.02 -18.89 14.13
CA PHE A 110 -4.08 -17.61 13.43
C PHE A 110 -4.08 -17.82 11.91
N SER A 111 -4.73 -16.92 11.19
CA SER A 111 -4.79 -16.91 9.73
C SER A 111 -4.66 -15.48 9.20
N TYR A 112 -4.31 -15.34 7.93
CA TYR A 112 -4.22 -14.05 7.27
C TYR A 112 -4.75 -14.12 5.85
N HIS A 113 -5.26 -12.98 5.38
CA HIS A 113 -5.74 -12.80 4.01
C HIS A 113 -5.16 -11.50 3.46
N THR A 114 -4.61 -11.55 2.25
CA THR A 114 -4.06 -10.38 1.56
C THR A 114 -4.67 -10.25 0.18
N SER A 115 -5.13 -9.05 -0.18
CA SER A 115 -5.62 -8.74 -1.53
C SER A 115 -4.95 -7.49 -2.07
N THR A 116 -4.80 -7.40 -3.40
CA THR A 116 -4.26 -6.24 -4.10
C THR A 116 -5.16 -5.92 -5.29
N PHE A 117 -5.55 -4.67 -5.47
CA PHE A 117 -6.40 -4.21 -6.57
C PHE A 117 -5.96 -2.87 -7.15
#